data_AF-A0A814GHU6-F1
#
_entry.id   AF-A0A814GHU6-F1
#
_cell.length_a   1.000
_cell.length_b   1.000
_cell.length_c   1.000
_cell.angle_alpha   90.00
_cell.angle_beta   90.00
_cell.angle_gamma   90.00
#
_symmetry.space_group_name_H-M   'P 1'
#
loop_
_entity.id
_entity.type
_entity.pdbx_description
1 polymer ?
#
loop_
_entity_poly.entity_id
_entity_poly.type
_entity_poly.pdbx_seq_one_letter_code
_entity_poly.pdbx_strand_id
1 'polypeptide(L)' 'MSLENIAVQGGVIIVSHDERLIRETDCQLWVIEHRQINEIDGDFDDYRKELLESLGEAMIHNPSAAATAAATI' A
#
# COMPACT_ATOMS: atom_id res chain seq x y z
N MET A 1 -33.95 -28.66 -16.19
CA MET A 1 -33.42 -27.29 -16.13
C MET A 1 -31.96 -27.39 -15.74
N SER A 2 -31.08 -27.22 -16.71
CA SER A 2 -29.63 -27.21 -16.51
C SER A 2 -29.29 -25.83 -15.93
N LEU A 3 -28.75 -25.79 -14.70
CA LEU A 3 -28.17 -24.56 -14.17
C LEU A 3 -26.84 -24.37 -14.91
N GLU A 4 -26.84 -23.52 -15.94
CA GLU A 4 -25.60 -23.02 -16.51
C GLU A 4 -24.85 -22.25 -15.41
N ASN A 5 -23.58 -22.61 -15.26
CA ASN A 5 -22.67 -22.12 -14.25
C ASN A 5 -22.53 -20.60 -14.38
N ILE A 6 -23.19 -19.83 -13.51
CA ILE A 6 -23.04 -18.37 -13.47
C ILE A 6 -21.66 -18.09 -12.88
N ALA A 7 -20.64 -17.96 -13.74
CA ALA A 7 -19.34 -17.48 -13.34
C ALA A 7 -19.46 -15.99 -12.97
N VAL A 8 -19.43 -15.68 -11.68
CA VAL A 8 -19.40 -14.30 -11.20
C VAL A 8 -17.96 -13.83 -11.27
N GLN A 9 -17.64 -12.97 -12.25
CA GLN A 9 -16.33 -12.34 -12.34
C GLN A 9 -16.29 -11.16 -11.36
N GLY A 10 -15.63 -11.37 -10.21
CA GLY A 10 -15.44 -10.37 -9.16
C GLY A 10 -14.03 -9.77 -9.17
N GLY A 11 -13.86 -8.66 -8.44
CA GLY A 11 -12.57 -8.09 -8.09
C GLY A 11 -12.29 -8.26 -6.60
N VAL A 12 -11.01 -8.31 -6.22
CA VAL A 12 -10.57 -8.38 -4.83
C VAL A 12 -9.81 -7.10 -4.49
N ILE A 13 -10.15 -6.48 -3.37
CA ILE A 13 -9.37 -5.41 -2.76
C ILE A 13 -8.83 -5.96 -1.45
N ILE A 14 -7.51 -5.89 -1.28
CA ILE A 14 -6.82 -6.34 -0.08
C ILE A 14 -6.25 -5.12 0.64
N VAL A 15 -6.54 -4.99 1.93
CA VAL A 15 -5.86 -4.06 2.83
C VAL A 15 -5.15 -4.92 3.87
N SER A 16 -3.83 -4.94 3.80
CA SER A 16 -3.00 -5.79 4.66
C SER A 16 -1.75 -5.03 5.10
N HIS A 17 -1.25 -5.41 6.27
CA HIS A 17 0.09 -5.03 6.74
C HIS A 17 1.08 -6.21 6.62
N ASP A 18 0.62 -7.38 6.17
CA ASP A 18 1.47 -8.57 5.96
C ASP A 18 2.19 -8.48 4.62
N GLU A 19 3.50 -8.27 4.67
CA GLU A 19 4.39 -8.19 3.51
C GLU A 19 4.34 -9.46 2.63
N ARG A 20 4.25 -10.65 3.22
CA ARG A 20 4.25 -11.91 2.45
C ARG A 20 2.99 -12.01 1.61
N LEU A 21 1.83 -11.70 2.20
CA LEU A 21 0.58 -11.67 1.47
C LEU A 21 0.63 -10.67 0.30
N ILE A 22 1.16 -9.47 0.53
CA ILE A 22 1.27 -8.44 -0.50
C ILE A 22 2.18 -8.91 -1.64
N ARG A 23 3.33 -9.51 -1.33
CA ARG A 23 4.27 -10.03 -2.34
C ARG A 23 3.75 -11.26 -3.08
N GLU A 24 3.04 -12.16 -2.42
CA GLU A 24 2.56 -13.41 -3.03
C GLU A 24 1.31 -13.23 -3.90
N THR A 25 0.53 -12.17 -3.66
CA THR A 25 -0.73 -11.93 -4.37
C THR A 25 -0.57 -11.23 -5.72
N ASP A 26 0.63 -10.72 -6.04
CA ASP A 26 0.96 -10.02 -7.29
C ASP A 26 -0.12 -8.99 -7.70
N CYS A 27 -0.66 -8.28 -6.69
CA CYS A 27 -1.72 -7.30 -6.87
C CYS A 27 -1.13 -5.92 -7.19
N GLN A 28 -1.89 -5.12 -7.94
CA GLN A 28 -1.59 -3.69 -8.11
C GLN A 28 -1.56 -3.00 -6.75
N LEU A 29 -0.48 -2.27 -6.46
CA LEU A 29 -0.32 -1.54 -5.21
C LEU A 29 -0.88 -0.12 -5.33
N TRP A 30 -1.55 0.31 -4.27
CA TRP A 30 -2.13 1.64 -4.14
C TRP A 30 -1.79 2.23 -2.77
N VAL A 31 -1.36 3.49 -2.75
CA VAL A 31 -1.07 4.24 -1.52
C VAL A 31 -2.15 5.30 -1.29
N ILE A 32 -2.54 5.45 -0.03
CA ILE A 32 -3.49 6.49 0.39
C ILE A 32 -2.74 7.47 1.30
N GLU A 33 -2.53 8.67 0.81
CA GLU A 33 -1.87 9.75 1.51
C GLU A 33 -2.39 11.10 1.01
N HIS A 34 -2.23 12.18 1.77
CA HIS A 34 -2.66 13.52 1.36
C HIS A 34 -4.14 13.62 0.90
N ARG A 35 -5.00 12.71 1.39
CA ARG A 35 -6.40 12.54 0.94
C ARG A 35 -6.54 12.20 -0.55
N GLN A 36 -5.52 11.59 -1.14
CA GLN A 36 -5.48 11.09 -2.51
C GLN A 36 -5.19 9.59 -2.50
N ILE A 37 -5.56 8.93 -3.60
CA ILE A 37 -5.28 7.52 -3.85
C ILE A 37 -4.39 7.50 -5.08
N ASN A 38 -3.16 7.03 -4.91
CA ASN A 38 -2.14 7.00 -5.96
C ASN A 38 -1.75 5.55 -6.22
N GLU A 39 -1.64 5.19 -7.49
CA GLU A 39 -1.09 3.92 -7.92
C GLU A 39 0.43 3.96 -7.74
N ILE A 40 1.01 2.88 -7.22
CA ILE A 40 2.46 2.73 -7.12
C ILE A 40 2.98 2.13 -8.43
N ASP A 41 3.91 2.83 -9.08
CA ASP A 41 4.63 2.33 -10.25
C ASP A 41 5.88 1.57 -9.78
N GLY A 42 5.67 0.29 -9.42
CA GLY A 42 6.71 -0.55 -8.84
C GLY A 42 6.14 -1.67 -7.98
N ASP A 43 7.04 -2.39 -7.32
CA ASP A 43 6.67 -3.46 -6.40
C ASP A 43 6.68 -2.99 -4.92
N PHE A 44 6.57 -3.95 -4.01
CA PHE A 44 6.59 -3.65 -2.57
C PHE A 44 7.93 -3.07 -2.09
N ASP A 45 9.05 -3.46 -2.71
CA ASP A 45 10.38 -2.93 -2.37
C ASP A 45 10.53 -1.47 -2.81
N ASP A 46 9.95 -1.09 -3.96
CA ASP A 46 9.87 0.31 -4.41
C ASP A 46 9.07 1.17 -3.41
N TYR A 47 7.87 0.70 -3.02
CA TYR A 47 7.06 1.36 -1.99
C TYR A 47 7.81 1.53 -0.67
N ARG A 48 8.48 0.47 -0.21
CA ARG A 48 9.25 0.49 1.03
C ARG A 48 10.36 1.51 0.98
N LYS A 49 11.05 1.62 -0.16
CA LYS A 49 12.14 2.58 -0.36
C LYS A 49 11.62 4.01 -0.30
N GLU A 50 10.55 4.32 -1.03
CA GLU A 50 9.91 5.65 -1.03
C GLU A 50 9.45 6.06 0.39
N LEU A 51 8.87 5.11 1.13
CA LEU A 51 8.44 5.34 2.51
C LEU A 51 9.62 5.67 3.43
N LEU A 52 10.74 4.96 3.30
CA LEU A 52 11.95 5.21 4.10
C LEU A 52 12.60 6.55 3.76
N GLU A 53 12.64 6.91 2.48
CA GLU A 53 13.14 8.22 2.01
C GLU A 53 12.29 9.36 2.60
N SER A 54 10.96 9.23 2.53
CA SER A 54 10.01 10.21 3.08
C SER A 54 10.17 10.40 4.60
N LEU A 55 10.39 9.33 5.34
CA LEU A 55 10.66 9.40 6.79
C LEU A 55 12.01 10.05 7.10
N GLY A 56 13.04 9.74 6.30
CA GLY A 56 14.37 10.35 6.41
C GLY A 56 14.34 11.86 6.18
N GLU A 57 13.63 12.31 5.14
CA GLU A 57 13.45 13.73 4.85
C GLU A 57 12.68 14.47 5.95
N ALA A 58 11.60 13.85 6.46
CA ALA A 58 10.82 14.43 7.56
C ALA A 58 11.66 14.64 8.83
N MET A 59 12.58 13.71 9.13
CA MET A 59 13.48 13.82 10.28
C MET A 59 14.45 15.00 10.17
N ILE A 60 14.90 15.32 8.94
CA ILE A 60 15.85 16.41 8.68
C ILE A 60 15.14 17.77 8.71
N HIS A 61 13.93 17.87 8.15
CA HIS A 61 13.25 19.17 7.97
C HIS A 61 12.35 19.57 9.14
N ASN A 62 11.75 18.61 9.86
CA ASN A 62 10.89 18.89 11.01
C ASN A 62 10.84 17.69 11.98
N PRO A 63 11.79 17.60 12.93
CA PRO A 63 11.92 16.43 13.81
C PRO A 63 10.67 16.17 14.68
N SER A 64 9.84 17.19 14.93
CA SER A 64 8.56 17.04 15.65
C SER A 64 7.50 16.31 14.83
N ALA A 65 7.47 16.51 13.50
CA ALA A 65 6.52 15.85 12.62
C ALA A 65 6.90 14.37 12.41
N ALA A 66 8.19 14.07 12.27
CA ALA A 66 8.71 12.71 12.16
C ALA A 66 8.33 11.84 13.38
N ALA A 67 8.39 12.41 14.59
CA ALA A 67 7.98 11.72 15.81
C ALA A 67 6.48 11.35 15.83
N THR A 68 5.62 12.16 15.20
CA THR A 68 4.17 11.90 15.13
C THR A 68 3.85 10.84 14.07
N ALA A 69 4.54 10.89 12.92
CA ALA A 69 4.41 9.89 11.86
C ALA A 69 4.85 8.50 12.34
N ALA A 70 5.97 8.40 13.04
CA ALA A 70 6.46 7.14 13.61
C ALA A 70 5.55 6.56 14.70
N ALA A 71 4.74 7.40 15.38
CA ALA A 71 3.83 6.98 16.44
C ALA A 71 2.43 6.55 15.93
N THR A 72 2.17 6.70 14.62
CA THR A 72 0.84 6.43 14.01
C THR A 72 0.82 5.12 13.21
N ILE A 73 1.93 4.38 13.16
CA ILE A 73 2.00 3.03 12.58
C ILE A 73 1.57 1.99 13.62
#